data_AF-A0A523XWP4-F1
#
_entry.id   AF-A0A523XWP4-F1
#
_cell.length_a   1.000
_cell.length_b   1.000
_cell.length_c   1.000
_cell.angle_alpha   90.00
_cell.angle_beta   90.00
_cell.angle_gamma   90.00
#
_symmetry.space_group_name_H-M   'P 1'
#
loop_
_entity.id
_entity.type
_entity.pdbx_description
1 polymer ?
#
loop_
_entity_poly.entity_id
_entity_poly.type
_entity_poly.pdbx_seq_one_letter_code
_entity_poly.pdbx_strand_id
1 'polypeptide(L)'
;MGKKVTYHDPCDLGRAFKIFEEPRNILKAIPGLEFVEMARNRLQARCCGGGGGVLANNPDMAVDMAAERVRDALAVGAEIIVSGCAACKDNLRKGAKAIP
;
A
#
# COMPACT_ATOMS: atom_id res chain seq x y z
N MET A 1 22.47 6.78 3.50
CA MET A 1 21.43 5.95 4.13
C MET A 1 20.31 5.80 3.12
N GLY A 2 19.93 4.57 2.77
CA GLY A 2 18.82 4.33 1.84
C GLY A 2 17.47 4.48 2.52
N LYS A 3 16.44 4.95 1.81
CA LYS A 3 15.08 4.99 2.36
C LYS A 3 14.49 3.59 2.39
N LYS A 4 13.82 3.22 3.50
CA LYS A 4 13.07 1.95 3.60
C LYS A 4 11.71 2.07 2.95
N VAL A 5 11.43 1.22 1.99
CA VAL A 5 10.17 1.24 1.22
C VAL A 5 9.46 -0.11 1.28
N THR A 6 8.14 -0.07 1.26
CA THR A 6 7.30 -1.26 1.09
C THR A 6 6.34 -1.08 -0.07
N TYR A 7 5.70 -2.17 -0.50
CA TYR A 7 4.74 -2.17 -1.58
C TYR A 7 3.35 -2.58 -1.09
N HIS A 8 2.35 -1.75 -1.39
CA HIS A 8 0.94 -2.08 -1.22
C HIS A 8 0.39 -2.61 -2.55
N ASP A 9 0.11 -3.92 -2.58
CA ASP A 9 -0.51 -4.60 -3.71
C ASP A 9 -1.94 -4.08 -3.98
N PRO A 10 -2.18 -3.36 -5.09
CA PRO A 10 -3.52 -2.94 -5.46
C PRO A 10 -4.40 -4.13 -5.81
N CYS A 11 -5.70 -4.05 -5.51
CA CYS A 11 -6.64 -5.13 -5.81
C CYS A 11 -6.73 -5.45 -7.30
N ASP A 12 -6.78 -4.45 -8.18
CA ASP A 12 -6.93 -4.70 -9.63
C ASP A 12 -5.66 -5.32 -10.20
N LEU A 13 -4.50 -4.73 -9.91
CA LEU A 13 -3.20 -5.21 -10.39
C LEU A 13 -2.86 -6.61 -9.85
N GLY A 14 -3.08 -6.83 -8.55
CA GLY A 14 -2.76 -8.09 -7.89
C GLY A 14 -3.82 -9.17 -8.11
N ARG A 15 -5.09 -8.91 -7.78
CA ARG A 15 -6.13 -9.95 -7.80
C ARG A 15 -6.62 -10.26 -9.20
N ALA A 16 -6.78 -9.25 -10.07
CA ALA A 16 -7.24 -9.46 -11.44
C ALA A 16 -6.08 -9.84 -12.37
N PHE A 17 -4.99 -9.07 -12.38
CA PHE A 17 -3.89 -9.28 -13.32
C PHE A 17 -2.76 -10.18 -12.82
N LYS A 18 -2.76 -10.56 -11.53
CA LYS A 18 -1.71 -11.38 -10.90
C LYS A 18 -0.31 -10.79 -11.00
N ILE A 19 -0.22 -9.48 -11.15
CA ILE A 19 1.03 -8.73 -11.18
C ILE A 19 1.41 -8.40 -9.74
N PHE A 20 2.52 -8.99 -9.29
CA PHE A 20 3.00 -8.89 -7.92
C PHE A 20 4.52 -8.69 -7.88
N GLU A 21 5.27 -9.45 -8.66
CA GLU A 21 6.72 -9.42 -8.59
C GLU A 21 7.33 -8.27 -9.38
N GLU A 22 6.68 -7.84 -10.46
CA GLU A 22 7.18 -6.80 -11.36
C GLU A 22 7.40 -5.46 -10.62
N PRO A 23 6.45 -4.95 -9.82
CA PRO A 23 6.68 -3.76 -9.00
C PRO A 23 7.80 -3.96 -7.97
N ARG A 24 7.89 -5.15 -7.36
CA ARG A 24 8.94 -5.47 -6.37
C ARG A 24 10.31 -5.52 -7.00
N ASN A 25 10.42 -6.08 -8.21
CA ASN A 25 11.67 -6.17 -8.97
C ASN A 25 12.16 -4.77 -9.34
N ILE A 26 11.26 -3.88 -9.77
CA ILE A 26 11.59 -2.47 -10.04
C ILE A 26 12.13 -1.80 -8.76
N LEU A 27 11.45 -1.95 -7.62
CA LEU A 27 11.88 -1.35 -6.35
C LEU A 27 13.24 -1.87 -5.88
N LYS A 28 13.47 -3.18 -5.96
CA LYS A 28 14.75 -3.82 -5.58
C LYS A 28 15.91 -3.45 -6.50
N ALA A 29 15.63 -3.02 -7.75
CA ALA A 29 16.66 -2.62 -8.71
C ALA A 29 17.16 -1.18 -8.51
N ILE A 30 16.51 -0.36 -7.67
CA ILE A 30 16.89 1.03 -7.44
C ILE A 30 18.09 1.10 -6.48
N PRO A 31 19.25 1.63 -6.90
CA PRO A 31 20.43 1.73 -6.03
C PRO A 31 20.15 2.57 -4.78
N GLY A 32 20.51 2.03 -3.62
CA GLY A 32 20.32 2.70 -2.34
C GLY A 32 18.88 2.70 -1.82
N LEU A 33 17.96 1.94 -2.41
CA LEU A 33 16.63 1.70 -1.85
C LEU A 33 16.63 0.41 -1.01
N GLU A 34 16.09 0.45 0.20
CA GLU A 34 15.92 -0.76 1.02
C GLU A 34 14.46 -1.22 0.92
N PHE A 35 14.20 -2.35 0.28
CA PHE A 35 12.86 -2.92 0.20
C PHE A 35 12.55 -3.81 1.41
N VAL A 36 11.47 -3.50 2.11
CA VAL A 36 10.91 -4.30 3.21
C VAL A 36 9.48 -4.73 2.86
N GLU A 37 9.13 -5.99 3.13
CA GLU A 37 7.83 -6.55 2.75
C GLU A 37 6.86 -6.53 3.94
N MET A 38 5.63 -6.06 3.74
CA MET A 38 4.57 -6.21 4.74
C MET A 38 4.17 -7.68 4.91
N ALA A 39 3.81 -8.09 6.13
CA ALA A 39 3.39 -9.45 6.43
C ALA A 39 2.21 -9.93 5.54
N ARG A 40 1.27 -9.04 5.26
CA ARG A 40 0.13 -9.27 4.36
C ARG A 40 0.40 -8.67 3.00
N ASN A 41 0.90 -9.49 2.09
CA ASN A 41 1.24 -9.11 0.73
C ASN A 41 0.58 -10.04 -0.31
N ARG A 42 0.73 -9.71 -1.60
CA ARG A 42 0.17 -10.44 -2.73
C ARG A 42 -1.32 -10.67 -2.58
N LEU A 43 -1.79 -11.91 -2.69
CA LEU A 43 -3.20 -12.27 -2.52
C LEU A 43 -3.72 -12.00 -1.11
N GLN A 44 -2.85 -11.90 -0.10
CA GLN A 44 -3.23 -11.59 1.28
C GLN A 44 -3.26 -10.09 1.57
N ALA A 45 -2.91 -9.23 0.61
CA ALA A 45 -3.02 -7.80 0.78
C ALA A 45 -4.49 -7.40 1.06
N ARG A 46 -4.70 -6.67 2.16
CA ARG A 46 -6.04 -6.13 2.46
C ARG A 46 -6.30 -4.89 1.60
N CYS A 47 -7.56 -4.61 1.30
CA CYS A 47 -7.97 -3.46 0.49
C CYS A 47 -7.60 -2.14 1.17
N CYS A 48 -7.25 -1.12 0.37
CA CYS A 48 -6.98 0.24 0.87
C CYS A 48 -8.26 1.05 1.16
N GLY A 49 -9.43 0.61 0.70
CA GLY A 49 -10.71 1.34 0.84
C GLY A 49 -10.98 2.45 -0.19
N GLY A 50 -10.02 2.78 -1.06
CA GLY A 50 -10.14 3.90 -2.01
C GLY A 50 -11.02 3.66 -3.23
N GLY A 51 -11.34 2.40 -3.54
CA GLY A 51 -12.10 1.99 -4.73
C GLY A 51 -13.48 1.41 -4.42
N GLY A 52 -14.15 0.85 -5.44
CA GLY A 52 -15.41 0.12 -5.28
C GLY A 52 -16.59 0.95 -4.74
N GLY A 53 -16.51 2.28 -4.84
CA GLY A 53 -17.52 3.20 -4.30
C GLY A 53 -17.45 3.39 -2.78
N VAL A 54 -16.57 2.69 -2.05
CA VAL A 54 -16.50 2.76 -0.57
C VAL A 54 -16.15 4.18 -0.13
N LEU A 55 -15.12 4.79 -0.72
CA LEU A 55 -14.73 6.16 -0.40
C LEU A 55 -15.85 7.20 -0.65
N ALA A 56 -16.73 6.96 -1.61
CA ALA A 56 -17.84 7.86 -1.93
C ALA A 56 -19.04 7.67 -0.98
N ASN A 57 -19.32 6.43 -0.57
CA ASN A 57 -20.50 6.09 0.23
C ASN A 57 -20.21 6.08 1.75
N ASN A 58 -18.98 5.77 2.15
CA ASN A 58 -18.55 5.69 3.54
C ASN A 58 -17.07 6.10 3.67
N PRO A 59 -16.78 7.42 3.66
CA PRO A 59 -15.41 7.93 3.64
C PRO A 59 -14.64 7.59 4.92
N ASP A 60 -15.29 7.56 6.08
CA ASP A 60 -14.64 7.26 7.36
C ASP A 60 -14.13 5.81 7.37
N MET A 61 -14.98 4.86 6.97
CA MET A 61 -14.58 3.47 6.80
C MET A 61 -13.43 3.32 5.78
N ALA A 62 -13.49 4.05 4.66
CA ALA A 62 -12.42 4.01 3.67
C ALA A 62 -11.08 4.47 4.27
N VAL A 63 -11.08 5.56 5.04
CA VAL A 63 -9.87 6.09 5.68
C VAL A 63 -9.35 5.14 6.77
N ASP A 64 -10.23 4.53 7.56
CA ASP A 64 -9.84 3.54 8.57
C ASP A 64 -9.18 2.30 7.93
N MET A 65 -9.74 1.81 6.82
CA MET A 65 -9.13 0.71 6.05
C MET A 65 -7.72 1.06 5.54
N ALA A 66 -7.52 2.31 5.12
CA ALA A 66 -6.22 2.83 4.69
C ALA A 66 -5.25 2.98 5.86
N ALA A 67 -5.69 3.54 6.99
CA ALA A 67 -4.90 3.68 8.22
C ALA A 67 -4.34 2.34 8.68
N GLU A 68 -5.13 1.28 8.59
CA GLU A 68 -4.69 -0.09 8.84
C GLU A 68 -3.57 -0.58 7.88
N ARG A 69 -3.55 -0.15 6.61
CA ARG A 69 -2.41 -0.44 5.70
C ARG A 69 -1.16 0.30 6.15
N VAL A 70 -1.33 1.55 6.60
CA VAL A 70 -0.20 2.36 7.05
C VAL A 70 0.40 1.77 8.32
N ARG A 71 -0.41 1.27 9.26
CA ARG A 71 0.06 0.50 10.42
C ARG A 71 0.82 -0.77 10.01
N ASP A 72 0.32 -1.53 9.02
CA ASP A 72 1.03 -2.70 8.49
C ASP A 72 2.42 -2.32 7.94
N ALA A 73 2.55 -1.16 7.28
CA ALA A 73 3.83 -0.66 6.76
C ALA A 73 4.78 -0.16 7.86
N LEU A 74 4.25 0.56 8.85
CA LEU A 74 5.02 1.02 10.01
C LEU A 74 5.57 -0.16 10.83
N ALA A 75 4.80 -1.25 10.94
CA ALA A 75 5.21 -2.46 11.66
C ALA A 75 6.45 -3.14 11.06
N VAL A 76 6.76 -2.89 9.78
CA VAL A 76 7.98 -3.38 9.11
C VAL A 76 9.06 -2.30 8.95
N GLY A 77 8.86 -1.13 9.58
CA GLY A 77 9.79 -0.01 9.54
C GLY A 77 9.88 0.70 8.19
N ALA A 78 8.84 0.59 7.35
CA ALA A 78 8.82 1.29 6.07
C ALA A 78 8.56 2.79 6.26
N GLU A 79 9.36 3.63 5.60
CA GLU A 79 9.18 5.10 5.56
C GLU A 79 8.28 5.52 4.39
N ILE A 80 8.21 4.70 3.34
CA ILE A 80 7.43 4.96 2.13
C ILE A 80 6.61 3.72 1.77
N ILE A 81 5.33 3.93 1.51
CA ILE A 81 4.43 2.93 0.92
C ILE A 81 4.28 3.25 -0.56
N VAL A 82 4.71 2.34 -1.42
CA VAL A 82 4.56 2.44 -2.87
C VAL A 82 3.33 1.63 -3.31
N SER A 83 2.58 2.14 -4.29
CA SER A 83 1.47 1.39 -4.89
C SER A 83 1.32 1.73 -6.37
N GLY A 84 0.92 0.73 -7.18
CA GLY A 84 0.67 0.90 -8.62
C GLY A 84 -0.72 1.46 -8.96
N CYS A 85 -1.48 1.95 -7.97
CA CYS A 85 -2.86 2.42 -8.15
C CYS A 85 -3.07 3.82 -7.57
N ALA A 86 -3.63 4.72 -8.37
CA ALA A 86 -3.89 6.10 -7.97
C ALA A 86 -4.89 6.19 -6.80
N ALA A 87 -5.99 5.43 -6.85
CA ALA A 87 -6.98 5.39 -5.76
C ALA A 87 -6.37 4.87 -4.45
N CYS A 88 -5.49 3.86 -4.53
CA CYS A 88 -4.74 3.39 -3.37
C CYS A 88 -3.85 4.50 -2.81
N LYS A 89 -3.04 5.14 -3.66
CA LYS A 89 -2.14 6.23 -3.25
C LYS A 89 -2.89 7.35 -2.53
N ASP A 90 -4.00 7.81 -3.07
CA ASP A 90 -4.75 8.93 -2.49
C ASP A 90 -5.39 8.55 -1.16
N ASN A 91 -5.95 7.34 -1.05
CA ASN A 91 -6.58 6.93 0.20
C ASN A 91 -5.55 6.55 1.28
N LEU A 92 -4.43 5.92 0.91
CA LEU A 92 -3.30 5.66 1.81
C LEU A 92 -2.73 6.95 2.40
N ARG A 93 -2.65 8.04 1.61
CA ARG A 93 -2.27 9.36 2.12
C ARG A 93 -3.25 9.90 3.16
N LYS A 94 -4.56 9.68 2.98
CA LYS A 94 -5.57 10.04 3.99
C LYS A 94 -5.40 9.20 5.26
N GLY A 95 -5.24 7.88 5.11
CA GLY A 95 -4.98 6.97 6.21
C GLY A 95 -3.72 7.32 7.02
N ALA A 96 -2.64 7.75 6.35
CA ALA A 96 -1.41 8.18 7.01
C ALA A 96 -1.59 9.44 7.84
N LYS A 97 -2.50 10.34 7.45
CA LYS A 97 -2.85 11.55 8.24
C LYS A 97 -3.84 11.26 9.36
N ALA A 98 -4.49 10.11 9.35
CA ALA A 98 -5.50 9.71 10.33
C ALA A 98 -4.92 8.94 11.52
N ILE A 99 -3.61 8.65 11.51
CA ILE A 99 -2.92 7.98 12.61
C ILE A 99 -1.80 8.88 13.15
N PRO A 100 -1.45 8.75 14.45
CA PRO A 100 -0.41 9.56 15.10
C PRO A 100 0.98 9.40 14.47
#